data_AF-A0A1G2E2H0-F1
#
_entry.id   AF-A0A1G2E2H0-F1
#
_cell.length_a   1.000
_cell.length_b   1.000
_cell.length_c   1.000
_cell.angle_alpha   90.00
_cell.angle_beta   90.00
_cell.angle_gamma   90.00
#
_symmetry.space_group_name_H-M   'P 1'
#
loop_
_entity.id
_entity.type
_entity.pdbx_description
1 polymer ?
#
loop_
_entity_poly.entity_id
_entity_poly.type
_entity_poly.pdbx_seq_one_letter_code
_entity_poly.pdbx_strand_id
1 'polypeptide(L)'
;MEVWALEGYGAAYTLREMLTIKSDDILGRSQTFDSIIKNETIKPPNSPASFNVLLNYLRGLALDVNLKKYDPSIKNQGHNE
;
A
#
# COMPACT_ATOMS: atom_id res chain seq x y z
N MET A 1 -18.15 -7.62 -0.25
CA MET A 1 -18.72 -8.37 0.90
C MET A 1 -17.61 -8.88 1.82
N GLU A 2 -16.64 -9.67 1.34
CA GLU A 2 -15.58 -10.26 2.19
C GLU A 2 -14.64 -9.24 2.85
N VAL A 3 -14.25 -8.20 2.12
CA VAL A 3 -13.43 -7.09 2.67
C VAL A 3 -14.13 -6.44 3.87
N TRP A 4 -15.43 -6.18 3.78
CA TRP A 4 -16.21 -5.58 4.86
C TRP A 4 -16.28 -6.45 6.11
N ALA A 5 -16.26 -7.77 5.96
CA ALA A 5 -16.19 -8.67 7.11
C ALA A 5 -14.85 -8.46 7.86
N LEU A 6 -13.73 -8.42 7.13
CA LEU A 6 -12.41 -8.20 7.73
C LEU A 6 -12.29 -6.80 8.37
N GLU A 7 -12.85 -5.78 7.72
CA GLU A 7 -12.90 -4.42 8.27
C GLU A 7 -13.76 -4.34 9.54
N GLY A 8 -14.93 -4.97 9.56
CA GLY A 8 -15.82 -5.01 10.73
C GLY A 8 -15.20 -5.72 11.94
N TYR A 9 -14.36 -6.73 11.71
CA TYR A 9 -13.57 -7.39 12.76
C TYR A 9 -12.33 -6.59 13.19
N GLY A 10 -11.98 -5.49 12.51
CA GLY A 10 -10.74 -4.75 12.77
C GLY A 10 -9.47 -5.51 12.37
N ALA A 11 -9.58 -6.50 11.47
CA ALA A 11 -8.47 -7.37 11.05
C ALA A 11 -7.59 -6.68 9.99
N ALA A 12 -7.03 -5.51 10.33
CA ALA A 12 -6.29 -4.65 9.40
C ALA A 12 -5.08 -5.35 8.76
N TYR A 13 -4.33 -6.13 9.54
CA TYR A 13 -3.16 -6.87 9.04
C TYR A 13 -3.56 -7.97 8.05
N THR A 14 -4.59 -8.75 8.38
CA THR A 14 -5.10 -9.81 7.51
C THR A 14 -5.63 -9.24 6.20
N LEU A 15 -6.41 -8.16 6.25
CA LEU A 15 -6.89 -7.49 5.05
C LEU A 15 -5.73 -6.97 4.19
N ARG A 16 -4.74 -6.33 4.82
CA ARG A 16 -3.56 -5.83 4.11
C ARG A 16 -2.80 -6.98 3.45
N GLU A 17 -2.61 -8.11 4.12
CA GLU A 17 -1.95 -9.27 3.52
C GLU A 17 -2.70 -9.81 2.31
N MET A 18 -4.03 -9.90 2.39
CA MET A 18 -4.89 -10.37 1.30
C MET A 18 -4.74 -9.47 0.05
N LEU A 19 -4.68 -8.14 0.24
CA LEU A 19 -4.56 -7.17 -0.84
C LEU A 19 -3.14 -7.00 -1.39
N THR A 20 -2.11 -7.47 -0.68
CA THR A 20 -0.70 -7.23 -1.04
C THR A 20 0.03 -8.54 -1.32
N ILE A 21 0.74 -9.09 -0.35
CA ILE A 21 1.64 -10.25 -0.51
C ILE A 21 0.94 -11.53 -0.98
N LYS A 22 -0.38 -11.66 -0.77
CA LYS A 22 -1.18 -12.79 -1.26
C LYS A 22 -1.86 -12.55 -2.62
N SER A 23 -1.80 -11.33 -3.15
CA SER A 23 -2.50 -10.95 -4.40
C SER A 23 -1.61 -10.15 -5.37
N ASP A 24 -1.41 -8.84 -5.11
CA ASP A 24 -0.89 -7.88 -6.10
C ASP A 24 0.57 -7.41 -5.89
N ASP A 25 1.21 -7.72 -4.75
CA ASP A 25 2.61 -7.35 -4.52
C ASP A 25 3.56 -8.41 -5.08
N ILE A 26 4.01 -8.22 -6.33
CA ILE A 26 4.87 -9.16 -7.05
C ILE A 26 6.19 -9.41 -6.28
N LEU A 27 6.84 -8.35 -5.81
CA LEU A 27 8.12 -8.44 -5.10
C LEU A 27 7.91 -9.00 -3.68
N GLY A 28 6.91 -8.49 -2.97
CA GLY A 28 6.58 -8.93 -1.61
C GLY A 28 6.13 -10.39 -1.57
N ARG A 29 5.43 -10.89 -2.59
CA ARG A 29 5.01 -12.30 -2.66
C ARG A 29 6.19 -13.26 -2.75
N SER A 30 7.17 -12.98 -3.61
CA SER A 30 8.38 -13.82 -3.73
C SER A 30 9.18 -13.81 -2.42
N GLN A 31 9.36 -12.63 -1.83
CA GLN A 31 10.08 -12.50 -0.56
C GLN A 31 9.36 -13.21 0.58
N THR A 32 8.02 -13.13 0.62
CA THR A 32 7.20 -13.84 1.59
C THR A 32 7.37 -15.35 1.45
N PHE A 33 7.37 -15.87 0.22
CA PHE A 33 7.61 -17.28 -0.03
C PHE A 33 8.99 -17.73 0.47
N ASP A 34 10.04 -16.97 0.18
CA ASP A 34 11.39 -17.26 0.67
C ASP A 34 11.45 -17.22 2.21
N SER A 35 10.80 -16.24 2.84
CA SER A 35 10.73 -16.14 4.30
C SER A 35 9.99 -17.32 4.92
N ILE A 36 8.92 -17.82 4.29
CA ILE A 36 8.21 -19.03 4.75
C ILE A 36 9.12 -20.25 4.67
N ILE A 37 9.86 -20.44 3.58
CA ILE A 37 10.80 -21.56 3.43
C ILE A 37 11.92 -21.50 4.48
N LYS A 38 12.43 -20.29 4.74
CA LYS A 38 13.57 -20.07 5.64
C LYS A 38 13.17 -19.92 7.11
N ASN A 39 11.88 -19.98 7.44
CA ASN A 39 11.35 -19.68 8.77
C ASN A 39 11.79 -18.28 9.27
N GLU A 40 11.89 -17.31 8.36
CA GLU A 40 12.20 -15.92 8.67
C GLU A 40 10.93 -15.09 8.84
N THR A 41 11.03 -13.95 9.53
CA THR A 41 9.91 -13.03 9.69
C THR A 41 9.51 -12.39 8.36
N ILE A 42 8.22 -12.39 8.05
CA ILE A 42 7.66 -11.78 6.84
C ILE A 42 7.88 -10.26 6.88
N LYS A 43 8.44 -9.72 5.80
CA LYS A 43 8.70 -8.29 5.64
C LYS A 43 7.41 -7.50 5.41
N PRO A 44 7.37 -6.20 5.76
CA PRO A 44 6.21 -5.37 5.46
C PRO A 44 5.95 -5.29 3.94
N PRO A 45 4.68 -5.29 3.51
CA PRO A 45 4.30 -5.24 2.11
C PRO A 45 4.65 -3.92 1.45
N ASN A 46 4.84 -3.96 0.13
CA ASN A 46 5.00 -2.78 -0.72
C ASN A 46 3.65 -2.31 -1.30
N SER A 47 3.69 -1.23 -2.07
CA SER A 47 2.53 -0.74 -2.80
C SER A 47 2.03 -1.79 -3.82
N PRO A 48 0.71 -2.06 -3.89
CA PRO A 48 0.14 -2.99 -4.86
C PRO A 48 0.41 -2.57 -6.31
N ALA A 49 0.65 -3.54 -7.21
CA ALA A 49 0.81 -3.26 -8.63
C ALA A 49 -0.45 -2.61 -9.24
N SER A 50 -1.64 -3.02 -8.78
CA SER A 50 -2.94 -2.47 -9.19
C SER A 50 -3.07 -0.96 -8.92
N PHE A 51 -2.44 -0.46 -7.84
CA PHE A 51 -2.41 0.98 -7.56
C PHE A 51 -1.59 1.76 -8.60
N ASN A 52 -0.45 1.23 -9.03
CA ASN A 52 0.35 1.86 -10.09
C ASN A 52 -0.39 1.87 -11.43
N VAL A 53 -1.12 0.79 -11.73
CA VAL A 53 -1.99 0.71 -12.90
C VAL A 53 -3.08 1.77 -12.83
N LEU A 54 -3.74 1.94 -11.68
CA LEU A 54 -4.72 3.00 -11.45
C LEU A 54 -4.14 4.39 -11.74
N LEU A 55 -2.94 4.70 -11.26
CA LEU A 55 -2.28 5.98 -11.53
C LEU A 55 -2.05 6.20 -13.04
N ASN A 56 -1.66 5.16 -13.76
CA ASN A 56 -1.47 5.26 -15.22
C ASN A 56 -2.79 5.46 -15.96
N TYR A 57 -3.89 4.83 -15.51
CA TYR A 57 -5.22 5.10 -16.06
C TYR A 57 -5.66 6.54 -15.86
N LEU A 58 -5.42 7.11 -14.67
CA LEU A 58 -5.73 8.52 -14.40
C LEU A 58 -4.89 9.47 -15.27
N ARG A 59 -3.60 9.19 -15.44
CA ARG A 59 -2.73 9.96 -16.35
C ARG A 59 -3.20 9.91 -17.80
N GLY A 60 -3.76 8.78 -18.24
CA GLY A 60 -4.38 8.65 -19.56
C GLY A 60 -5.59 9.57 -19.76
N LEU A 61 -6.25 9.99 -18.67
CA LEU A 61 -7.34 10.97 -18.67
C LEU A 61 -6.85 12.42 -18.48
N ALA A 62 -5.55 12.67 -18.63
CA ALA A 62 -4.89 13.95 -18.34
C ALA A 62 -5.03 14.40 -16.87
N LEU A 63 -5.26 13.47 -15.94
CA LEU A 63 -5.24 13.72 -14.50
C LEU A 63 -3.87 13.35 -13.92
N ASP A 64 -3.09 14.36 -13.50
CA ASP A 64 -1.80 14.13 -12.86
C ASP A 64 -1.95 14.01 -11.34
N VAL A 65 -1.67 12.80 -10.82
CA VAL A 65 -1.72 12.47 -9.40
C VAL A 65 -0.33 12.14 -8.92
N ASN A 66 0.17 12.94 -7.98
CA ASN A 66 1.49 12.78 -7.38
C ASN A 66 1.37 12.50 -5.88
N LEU A 67 2.11 11.48 -5.40
CA LEU A 67 2.18 11.14 -3.99
C LEU A 67 3.06 12.16 -3.26
N LYS A 68 2.45 12.96 -2.38
CA LYS A 68 3.20 13.86 -1.50
C LYS A 68 3.58 13.13 -0.22
N LYS A 69 4.85 13.21 0.16
CA LYS A 69 5.27 12.84 1.51
C LYS A 69 4.79 13.93 2.46
N TYR A 70 4.30 13.53 3.63
CA TYR A 70 4.01 14.47 4.69
C TYR A 70 5.34 15.06 5.17
N ASP A 71 5.52 16.36 4.93
CA ASP A 71 6.64 17.12 5.47
C ASP A 71 6.13 18.00 6.62
N PRO A 72 6.50 17.70 7.87
CA PRO A 72 6.07 18.48 9.03
C PRO A 72 6.60 19.92 9.05
N SER A 73 7.61 20.26 8.25
CA SER A 73 8.21 21.61 8.23
C SER A 73 7.34 22.68 7.55
N ILE A 74 6.37 22.29 6.73
CA ILE A 74 5.51 23.21 5.95
C ILE A 74 4.44 23.90 6.82
N LYS A 75 4.11 23.36 8.00
CA LYS A 75 3.11 23.97 8.91
C LYS A 75 3.57 25.25 9.61
N ASN A 76 4.88 25.50 9.70
CA ASN A 76 5.42 26.63 10.47
C ASN A 76 5.64 27.91 9.65
N GLN A 77 5.26 27.95 8.37
CA GLN A 77 5.44 29.11 7.49
C GLN A 77 4.15 29.92 7.24
N GLY A 78 3.02 29.56 7.86
CA GLY A 78 1.71 30.16 7.58
C GLY A 78 1.13 31.09 8.64
N HIS A 79 1.90 31.58 9.61
CA HIS A 79 1.42 32.49 10.67
C HIS A 79 2.50 33.53 11.02
N ASN A 80 2.88 34.36 10.06
CA ASN A 80 3.59 35.62 10.28
C ASN A 80 3.20 36.61 9.18
N GLU A 81 1.90 36.91 9.07
CA GLU A 81 1.37 38.18 8.54
C GLU A 81 0.13 38.56 9.35
#